data_AF-A0A229XZ57-F1
#
_entry.id   AF-A0A229XZ57-F1
#
_cell.length_a   1.000
_cell.length_b   1.000
_cell.length_c   1.000
_cell.angle_alpha   90.00
_cell.angle_beta   90.00
_cell.angle_gamma   90.00
#
_symmetry.space_group_name_H-M   'P 1'
#
loop_
_entity.id
_entity.type
_entity.pdbx_description
1 polymer ?
#
loop_
_entity_poly.entity_id
_entity_poly.type
_entity_poly.pdbx_seq_one_letter_code
_entity_poly.pdbx_strand_id
1 'polypeptide(L)'
;MPPCGSSFSTLNLPSTFSLPECMEYFTLTAGPNTDLWRKPPNGDTATAPIVFTSLRNPFVVAEVTVSADWEMESDQGGIVVFAGAAPQSFSSENVPISPVTPFSRHGISRSLRPCKWVKAGMEFCSGTVNVSSVSATADGADWCVSPLCLPDNGPTTVHSLRIKFERVGHSLMVWYQIPTLSPFARTPGAVGSTWKKLREVTWFFYGVEDKCVHVGVYASRPANISRNSTMWAVMNGPMLGSSAMAGSEEGLVVEFEDLEIY
;
A
#
# COMPACT_ATOMS: atom_id res chain seq x y z
N MET A 1 -3.70 7.61 -19.61
CA MET A 1 -4.37 8.88 -19.22
C MET A 1 -4.66 8.73 -17.74
N PRO A 2 -4.13 9.61 -16.89
CA PRO A 2 -4.31 9.47 -15.46
C PRO A 2 -5.80 9.53 -15.10
N PRO A 3 -6.25 8.75 -14.10
CA PRO A 3 -7.65 8.73 -13.71
C PRO A 3 -8.03 10.06 -13.02
N CYS A 4 -9.31 10.42 -13.09
CA CYS A 4 -9.80 11.64 -12.45
C CYS A 4 -9.96 11.42 -10.93
N GLY A 5 -9.47 12.36 -10.10
CA GLY A 5 -9.55 12.25 -8.64
C GLY A 5 -10.97 12.12 -8.09
N SER A 6 -11.97 12.66 -8.80
CA SER A 6 -13.40 12.53 -8.43
C SER A 6 -13.93 11.09 -8.47
N SER A 7 -13.22 10.16 -9.12
CA SER A 7 -13.55 8.74 -9.17
C SER A 7 -13.00 7.94 -7.98
N PHE A 8 -12.26 8.58 -7.08
CA PHE A 8 -11.65 7.95 -5.91
C PHE A 8 -12.40 8.28 -4.63
N SER A 9 -12.33 7.34 -3.70
CA SER A 9 -12.73 7.47 -2.30
C SER A 9 -11.48 7.47 -1.42
N THR A 10 -11.58 8.14 -0.29
CA THR A 10 -10.52 8.24 0.71
C THR A 10 -10.90 7.42 1.95
N LEU A 11 -9.91 6.82 2.59
CA LEU A 11 -10.06 6.08 3.85
C LEU A 11 -8.94 6.49 4.80
N ASN A 12 -9.28 6.72 6.07
CA ASN A 12 -8.35 7.16 7.12
C ASN A 12 -7.57 8.44 6.78
N LEU A 13 -8.19 9.33 6.00
CA LEU A 13 -7.66 10.65 5.67
C LEU A 13 -8.51 11.75 6.34
N PRO A 14 -7.92 12.91 6.71
CA PRO A 14 -8.67 14.04 7.24
C PRO A 14 -9.79 14.47 6.31
N SER A 15 -10.89 14.99 6.84
CA SER A 15 -12.00 15.52 6.03
C SER A 15 -11.61 16.72 5.17
N THR A 16 -10.48 17.36 5.48
CA THR A 16 -9.90 18.48 4.71
C THR A 16 -9.02 18.01 3.55
N PHE A 17 -8.72 16.71 3.45
CA PHE A 17 -7.91 16.17 2.37
C PHE A 17 -8.69 16.21 1.05
N SER A 18 -8.06 16.72 0.00
CA SER A 18 -8.61 16.79 -1.34
C SER A 18 -7.64 16.20 -2.35
N LEU A 19 -8.17 15.41 -3.28
CA LEU A 19 -7.40 14.87 -4.39
C LEU A 19 -7.30 15.88 -5.53
N PRO A 20 -6.20 15.85 -6.32
CA PRO A 20 -6.12 16.62 -7.55
C PRO A 20 -7.17 16.14 -8.56
N GLU A 21 -7.53 17.01 -9.50
CA GLU A 21 -8.46 16.64 -10.57
C GLU A 21 -7.91 15.51 -11.45
N CYS A 22 -6.61 15.56 -11.73
CA CYS A 22 -5.85 14.55 -12.48
C CYS A 22 -4.88 13.85 -11.52
N MET A 23 -4.95 12.51 -11.42
CA MET A 23 -4.12 11.71 -10.51
C MET A 23 -2.72 11.42 -11.09
N GLU A 24 -2.10 12.43 -11.71
CA GLU A 24 -0.73 12.32 -12.26
C GLU A 24 0.34 12.36 -11.17
N TYR A 25 0.14 13.23 -10.17
CA TYR A 25 0.98 13.36 -8.99
C TYR A 25 0.13 13.75 -7.77
N PHE A 26 0.33 13.08 -6.65
CA PHE A 26 -0.23 13.48 -5.35
C PHE A 26 0.55 12.83 -4.20
N THR A 27 0.30 13.29 -2.98
CA THR A 27 0.95 12.77 -1.78
C THR A 27 -0.06 12.25 -0.76
N LEU A 28 0.34 11.24 0.01
CA LEU A 28 -0.35 10.81 1.22
C LEU A 28 0.58 10.96 2.42
N THR A 29 0.05 11.52 3.50
CA THR A 29 0.76 11.62 4.77
C THR A 29 0.23 10.56 5.73
N ALA A 30 1.09 9.65 6.17
CA ALA A 30 0.79 8.64 7.17
C ALA A 30 1.35 9.05 8.54
N GLY A 31 0.46 9.26 9.51
CA GLY A 31 0.84 9.48 10.91
C GLY A 31 1.31 8.20 11.61
N PRO A 32 1.83 8.30 12.84
CA PRO A 32 2.22 7.13 13.64
C PRO A 32 1.02 6.20 13.91
N ASN A 33 1.29 4.92 14.16
CA ASN A 33 0.28 3.87 14.40
C ASN A 33 -0.67 3.62 13.21
N THR A 34 -0.23 3.91 11.99
CA THR A 34 -0.98 3.60 10.78
C THR A 34 -0.48 2.30 10.17
N ASP A 35 -1.39 1.36 9.88
CA ASP A 35 -1.05 0.07 9.27
C ASP A 35 -2.26 -0.54 8.52
N LEU A 36 -1.96 -1.45 7.60
CA LEU A 36 -2.90 -2.37 6.98
C LEU A 36 -2.38 -3.80 7.15
N TRP A 37 -2.95 -4.54 8.09
CA TRP A 37 -2.51 -5.88 8.45
C TRP A 37 -3.68 -6.76 8.93
N ARG A 38 -3.59 -8.07 8.70
CA ARG A 38 -4.55 -9.05 9.24
C ARG A 38 -3.84 -10.03 10.16
N LYS A 39 -4.13 -9.96 11.45
CA LYS A 39 -3.56 -10.85 12.47
C LYS A 39 -4.59 -11.89 12.90
N PRO A 40 -4.39 -13.19 12.66
CA PRO A 40 -5.23 -14.22 13.24
C PRO A 40 -4.99 -14.33 14.76
N PRO A 41 -6.03 -14.54 15.60
CA PRO A 41 -7.47 -14.48 15.32
C PRO A 41 -8.06 -13.05 15.44
N ASN A 42 -7.22 -12.06 15.76
CA ASN A 42 -7.58 -10.71 16.17
C ASN A 42 -8.17 -9.81 15.08
N GLY A 43 -8.22 -10.27 13.81
CA GLY A 43 -8.88 -9.56 12.71
C GLY A 43 -7.98 -8.54 12.01
N ASP A 44 -8.60 -7.51 11.44
CA ASP A 44 -7.94 -6.49 10.62
C ASP A 44 -7.52 -5.27 11.45
N THR A 45 -6.29 -4.81 11.21
CA THR A 45 -5.87 -3.43 11.41
C THR A 45 -5.93 -2.74 10.06
N ALA A 46 -6.76 -1.70 9.94
CA ALA A 46 -6.93 -0.93 8.71
C ALA A 46 -6.99 0.56 9.07
N THR A 47 -5.86 1.09 9.55
CA THR A 47 -5.68 2.49 9.97
C THR A 47 -4.83 3.31 8.99
N ALA A 48 -4.17 2.65 8.03
CA ALA A 48 -3.43 3.29 6.94
C ALA A 48 -4.30 4.26 6.13
N PRO A 49 -3.81 5.48 5.82
CA PRO A 49 -4.37 6.32 4.76
C PRO A 49 -4.40 5.59 3.42
N ILE A 50 -5.58 5.52 2.80
CA ILE A 50 -5.79 4.85 1.51
C ILE A 50 -6.62 5.74 0.60
N VAL A 51 -6.22 5.82 -0.66
CA VAL A 51 -7.01 6.40 -1.75
C VAL A 51 -7.29 5.31 -2.75
N PHE A 52 -8.56 4.99 -2.99
CA PHE A 52 -8.96 3.87 -3.84
C PHE A 52 -10.17 4.19 -4.71
N THR A 53 -10.32 3.49 -5.83
CA THR A 53 -11.51 3.53 -6.67
C THR A 53 -12.16 2.15 -6.73
N SER A 54 -13.49 2.12 -6.80
CA SER A 54 -14.26 0.90 -7.00
C SER A 54 -14.48 0.66 -8.49
N LEU A 55 -14.00 -0.48 -8.98
CA LEU A 55 -14.05 -0.78 -10.41
C LEU A 55 -15.46 -1.13 -10.84
N ARG A 56 -15.81 -0.71 -12.07
CA ARG A 56 -17.06 -1.11 -12.74
C ARG A 56 -16.85 -2.23 -13.75
N ASN A 57 -15.61 -2.37 -14.22
CA ASN A 57 -15.18 -3.35 -15.20
C ASN A 57 -14.21 -4.35 -14.55
N PRO A 58 -13.97 -5.52 -15.17
CA PRO A 58 -12.95 -6.44 -14.70
C PRO A 58 -11.59 -5.76 -14.61
N PHE A 59 -10.94 -5.86 -13.45
CA PHE A 59 -9.56 -5.40 -13.27
C PHE A 59 -8.62 -6.09 -14.24
N VAL A 60 -7.78 -5.32 -14.93
CA VAL A 60 -6.75 -5.82 -15.84
C VAL A 60 -5.37 -5.52 -15.27
N VAL A 61 -5.08 -4.24 -15.03
CA VAL A 61 -3.76 -3.79 -14.59
C VAL A 61 -3.85 -2.49 -13.82
N ALA A 62 -3.00 -2.31 -12.83
CA ALA A 62 -2.75 -1.01 -12.22
C ALA A 62 -1.27 -0.82 -11.92
N GLU A 63 -0.80 0.40 -12.14
CA GLU A 63 0.60 0.78 -12.00
C GLU A 63 0.72 2.10 -11.24
N VAL A 64 1.80 2.26 -10.49
CA VAL A 64 2.14 3.51 -9.82
C VAL A 64 3.64 3.56 -9.54
N THR A 65 4.23 4.74 -9.60
CA THR A 65 5.58 5.03 -9.13
C THR A 65 5.50 5.65 -7.73
N VAL A 66 6.31 5.14 -6.81
CA VAL A 66 6.26 5.50 -5.38
C VAL A 66 7.63 5.97 -4.94
N SER A 67 7.69 7.08 -4.21
CA SER A 67 8.87 7.59 -3.52
C SER A 67 8.50 8.13 -2.14
N ALA A 68 9.45 8.07 -1.22
CA ALA A 68 9.35 8.71 0.09
C ALA A 68 10.75 8.81 0.71
N ASP A 69 10.87 9.67 1.72
CA ASP A 69 11.98 9.63 2.65
C ASP A 69 11.66 8.60 3.74
N TRP A 70 12.15 7.37 3.55
CA TRP A 70 11.93 6.27 4.48
C TRP A 70 12.79 6.44 5.73
N GLU A 71 12.16 6.60 6.89
CA GLU A 71 12.84 7.07 8.10
C GLU A 71 12.75 6.08 9.25
N MET A 72 11.63 5.38 9.35
CA MET A 72 11.32 4.49 10.47
C MET A 72 11.18 3.06 10.02
N GLU A 73 11.54 2.13 10.91
CA GLU A 73 11.28 0.71 10.72
C GLU A 73 9.78 0.50 10.44
N SER A 74 9.51 -0.28 9.40
CA SER A 74 8.19 -0.58 8.86
C SER A 74 7.45 0.60 8.20
N ASP A 75 8.09 1.74 7.92
CA ASP A 75 7.54 2.74 6.99
C ASP A 75 7.25 2.06 5.64
N GLN A 76 6.05 2.25 5.10
CA GLN A 76 5.59 1.60 3.88
C GLN A 76 4.77 2.55 3.00
N GLY A 77 4.85 2.34 1.70
CA GLY A 77 4.01 3.01 0.72
C GLY A 77 3.92 2.22 -0.57
N GLY A 78 2.74 2.23 -1.18
CA GLY A 78 2.55 1.52 -2.44
C GLY A 78 1.13 1.38 -2.93
N ILE A 79 0.89 0.32 -3.69
CA ILE A 79 -0.40 -0.01 -4.30
C ILE A 79 -1.14 -1.09 -3.50
N VAL A 80 -2.45 -1.01 -3.48
CA VAL A 80 -3.33 -1.96 -2.79
C VAL A 80 -4.53 -2.33 -3.66
N VAL A 81 -4.93 -3.60 -3.61
CA VAL A 81 -6.16 -4.11 -4.21
C VAL A 81 -6.97 -4.88 -3.19
N PHE A 82 -8.27 -4.59 -3.12
CA PHE A 82 -9.27 -5.27 -2.32
C PHE A 82 -10.22 -6.03 -3.22
N ALA A 83 -10.64 -7.21 -2.77
CA ALA A 83 -11.58 -8.09 -3.45
C ALA A 83 -12.68 -8.52 -2.48
N GLY A 84 -13.88 -7.97 -2.68
CA GLY A 84 -15.05 -8.12 -1.81
C GLY A 84 -15.67 -6.78 -1.43
N ALA A 85 -16.06 -6.65 -0.16
CA ALA A 85 -16.57 -5.39 0.37
C ALA A 85 -15.51 -4.29 0.25
N ALA A 86 -15.96 -3.05 0.04
CA ALA A 86 -15.07 -1.88 0.04
C ALA A 86 -14.29 -1.81 1.36
N PRO A 87 -13.03 -1.34 1.33
CA PRO A 87 -12.23 -1.24 2.55
C PRO A 87 -12.88 -0.28 3.55
N GLN A 88 -12.80 -0.62 4.83
CA GLN A 88 -13.33 0.15 5.95
C GLN A 88 -12.25 0.29 7.02
N SER A 89 -12.40 1.31 7.87
CA SER A 89 -11.48 1.56 8.97
C SER A 89 -11.72 0.57 10.10
N PHE A 90 -10.66 -0.06 10.61
CA PHE A 90 -10.73 -0.98 11.74
C PHE A 90 -9.50 -0.81 12.64
N SER A 91 -9.73 -0.73 13.96
CA SER A 91 -8.70 -0.85 14.98
C SER A 91 -9.05 -1.97 15.95
N SER A 92 -8.11 -2.90 16.17
CA SER A 92 -8.31 -4.06 17.06
C SER A 92 -8.34 -3.72 18.55
N GLU A 93 -8.24 -2.45 18.95
CA GLU A 93 -8.16 -2.07 20.37
C GLU A 93 -9.52 -2.05 21.11
N ASN A 94 -10.66 -2.19 20.42
CA ASN A 94 -11.98 -2.14 21.06
C ASN A 94 -12.90 -3.31 20.65
N VAL A 95 -12.60 -4.52 21.11
CA VAL A 95 -13.61 -5.61 21.12
C VAL A 95 -14.06 -5.85 22.57
N PRO A 96 -15.24 -5.36 22.99
CA PRO A 96 -15.88 -5.87 24.19
C PRO A 96 -16.20 -7.34 23.97
N ILE A 97 -15.75 -8.20 24.88
CA ILE A 97 -16.15 -9.62 24.95
C ILE A 97 -17.64 -9.64 25.31
N SER A 98 -18.52 -9.59 24.32
CA SER A 98 -19.95 -9.83 24.52
C SER A 98 -20.25 -11.33 24.38
N PRO A 99 -20.93 -11.95 25.35
CA PRO A 99 -21.26 -13.37 25.30
C PRO A 99 -22.31 -13.65 24.22
N VAL A 100 -22.05 -14.69 23.42
CA VAL A 100 -22.88 -15.17 22.31
C VAL A 100 -24.26 -15.63 22.82
N THR A 101 -25.33 -15.05 22.28
CA THR A 101 -26.69 -15.63 22.34
C THR A 101 -27.03 -16.32 21.00
N PRO A 102 -27.36 -17.62 20.99
CA PRO A 102 -27.50 -18.37 19.74
C PRO A 102 -28.96 -18.48 19.29
N PHE A 103 -29.64 -17.39 18.92
CA PHE A 103 -30.95 -17.50 18.25
C PHE A 103 -31.25 -16.33 17.31
N SER A 104 -30.90 -16.49 16.03
CA SER A 104 -31.73 -16.00 14.93
C SER A 104 -31.40 -16.77 13.65
N ARG A 105 -32.22 -17.79 13.35
CA ARG A 105 -32.31 -18.43 12.04
C ARG A 105 -33.34 -17.66 11.23
N HIS A 106 -32.89 -16.98 10.18
CA HIS A 106 -33.58 -16.64 8.92
C HIS A 106 -33.13 -15.27 8.41
N GLY A 107 -32.07 -15.32 7.60
CA GLY A 107 -31.46 -14.21 6.92
C GLY A 107 -30.06 -14.65 6.58
N ILE A 108 -29.86 -15.22 5.39
CA ILE A 108 -28.53 -15.58 4.91
C ILE A 108 -27.78 -14.26 4.73
N SER A 109 -27.08 -13.85 5.80
CA SER A 109 -26.16 -12.75 5.79
C SER A 109 -25.10 -13.08 4.75
N ARG A 110 -25.10 -12.34 3.65
CA ARG A 110 -24.08 -12.37 2.59
C ARG A 110 -22.76 -11.73 3.08
N SER A 111 -22.44 -11.94 4.36
CA SER A 111 -21.31 -11.38 5.11
C SER A 111 -20.62 -12.49 5.92
N LEU A 112 -19.98 -13.43 5.23
CA LEU A 112 -19.22 -14.52 5.86
C LEU A 112 -17.84 -14.76 5.23
N ARG A 113 -17.41 -13.93 4.26
CA ARG A 113 -16.08 -14.01 3.66
C ARG A 113 -15.35 -12.70 3.93
N PRO A 114 -14.27 -12.70 4.74
CA PRO A 114 -13.43 -11.52 4.93
C PRO A 114 -12.98 -11.00 3.56
N CYS A 115 -12.96 -9.67 3.39
CA CYS A 115 -12.42 -9.06 2.19
C CYS A 115 -10.97 -9.52 2.01
N LYS A 116 -10.64 -10.02 0.82
CA LYS A 116 -9.24 -10.38 0.49
C LYS A 116 -8.56 -9.10 0.03
N TRP A 117 -7.30 -8.92 0.40
CA TRP A 117 -6.54 -7.79 -0.11
C TRP A 117 -5.09 -8.15 -0.35
N VAL A 118 -4.45 -7.44 -1.26
CA VAL A 118 -3.02 -7.50 -1.49
C VAL A 118 -2.50 -6.07 -1.50
N LYS A 119 -1.47 -5.80 -0.72
CA LYS A 119 -0.68 -4.57 -0.82
C LYS A 119 0.72 -4.92 -1.30
N ALA A 120 1.34 -4.02 -2.04
CA ALA A 120 2.73 -4.15 -2.45
C ALA A 120 3.36 -2.76 -2.60
N GLY A 121 4.65 -2.66 -2.31
CA GLY A 121 5.34 -1.39 -2.41
C GLY A 121 6.74 -1.41 -1.84
N MET A 122 7.20 -0.22 -1.46
CA MET A 122 8.45 -0.05 -0.74
C MET A 122 8.19 -0.18 0.76
N GLU A 123 9.10 -0.83 1.45
CA GLU A 123 9.07 -1.02 2.91
C GLU A 123 10.47 -0.85 3.47
N PHE A 124 10.62 0.03 4.46
CA PHE A 124 11.87 0.15 5.19
C PHE A 124 11.91 -0.88 6.31
N CYS A 125 12.79 -1.86 6.19
CA CYS A 125 12.97 -2.84 7.26
C CYS A 125 14.41 -3.34 7.32
N SER A 126 14.85 -3.69 8.53
CA SER A 126 16.22 -4.11 8.82
C SER A 126 17.27 -3.10 8.34
N GLY A 127 16.97 -1.81 8.46
CA GLY A 127 17.88 -0.71 8.12
C GLY A 127 18.07 -0.45 6.61
N THR A 128 17.23 -1.02 5.75
CA THR A 128 17.28 -0.77 4.30
C THR A 128 15.89 -0.74 3.68
N VAL A 129 15.78 -0.16 2.49
CA VAL A 129 14.55 -0.14 1.71
C VAL A 129 14.45 -1.42 0.90
N ASN A 130 13.32 -2.11 1.04
CA ASN A 130 13.00 -3.34 0.36
C ASN A 130 11.75 -3.16 -0.49
N VAL A 131 11.52 -4.08 -1.42
CA VAL A 131 10.20 -4.26 -2.02
C VAL A 131 9.48 -5.35 -1.25
N SER A 132 8.23 -5.12 -0.89
CA SER A 132 7.43 -6.08 -0.15
C SER A 132 6.02 -6.23 -0.70
N SER A 133 5.38 -7.35 -0.34
CA SER A 133 3.98 -7.59 -0.61
C SER A 133 3.34 -8.40 0.50
N VAL A 134 2.14 -7.99 0.90
CA VAL A 134 1.30 -8.71 1.86
C VAL A 134 0.02 -9.13 1.16
N SER A 135 -0.34 -10.41 1.28
CA SER A 135 -1.63 -10.94 0.86
C SER A 135 -2.43 -11.36 2.08
N ALA A 136 -3.61 -10.79 2.26
CA ALA A 136 -4.52 -11.16 3.33
C ALA A 136 -5.71 -11.95 2.79
N THR A 137 -5.91 -13.12 3.39
CA THR A 137 -7.07 -13.99 3.16
C THR A 137 -7.86 -14.14 4.47
N ALA A 138 -8.87 -15.00 4.50
CA ALA A 138 -9.64 -15.23 5.73
C ALA A 138 -8.78 -15.73 6.90
N ASP A 139 -7.66 -16.40 6.58
CA ASP A 139 -6.83 -17.09 7.56
C ASP A 139 -5.66 -16.25 8.09
N GLY A 140 -5.48 -15.02 7.58
CA GLY A 140 -4.38 -14.14 7.98
C GLY A 140 -3.71 -13.40 6.83
N ALA A 141 -2.74 -12.56 7.21
CA ALA A 141 -1.79 -11.92 6.29
C ALA A 141 -0.54 -12.77 6.10
N ASP A 142 -0.14 -12.94 4.84
CA ASP A 142 1.10 -13.58 4.41
C ASP A 142 1.99 -12.53 3.73
N TRP A 143 3.17 -12.30 4.31
CA TRP A 143 4.11 -11.25 3.95
C TRP A 143 5.38 -11.82 3.31
N CYS A 144 5.80 -11.19 2.21
CA CYS A 144 7.09 -11.43 1.60
C CYS A 144 7.84 -10.12 1.39
N VAL A 145 9.15 -10.19 1.44
CA VAL A 145 10.06 -9.06 1.25
C VAL A 145 11.26 -9.50 0.41
N SER A 146 11.74 -8.62 -0.46
CA SER A 146 12.95 -8.81 -1.26
C SER A 146 13.82 -7.56 -1.20
N PRO A 147 15.14 -7.70 -0.98
CA PRO A 147 16.06 -6.58 -1.03
C PRO A 147 16.05 -5.86 -2.39
N LEU A 148 16.16 -4.54 -2.36
CA LEU A 148 16.37 -3.71 -3.54
C LEU A 148 17.86 -3.40 -3.81
N CYS A 149 18.78 -3.92 -2.98
CA CYS A 149 20.22 -3.69 -3.09
C CYS A 149 20.79 -4.22 -4.41
N LEU A 150 21.67 -3.43 -5.04
CA LEU A 150 22.42 -3.82 -6.24
C LEU A 150 23.78 -4.41 -5.83
N PRO A 151 24.20 -5.56 -6.40
CA PRO A 151 25.41 -6.25 -5.92
C PRO A 151 26.73 -5.50 -6.09
N ASP A 152 26.88 -4.53 -7.02
CA ASP A 152 28.23 -4.14 -7.47
C ASP A 152 28.54 -2.63 -7.65
N ASN A 153 27.64 -1.70 -7.30
CA ASN A 153 27.89 -0.26 -7.55
C ASN A 153 27.55 0.63 -6.34
N GLY A 154 28.40 0.64 -5.31
CA GLY A 154 28.33 1.58 -4.18
C GLY A 154 26.94 1.67 -3.49
N PRO A 155 26.70 2.66 -2.63
CA PRO A 155 25.38 2.91 -2.07
C PRO A 155 24.50 3.62 -3.12
N THR A 156 24.09 2.91 -4.17
CA THR A 156 23.01 3.42 -5.03
C THR A 156 21.70 3.22 -4.26
N THR A 157 21.27 4.24 -3.54
CA THR A 157 20.00 4.27 -2.82
C THR A 157 18.85 4.26 -3.82
N VAL A 158 17.96 3.27 -3.73
CA VAL A 158 16.75 3.21 -4.54
C VAL A 158 15.73 4.15 -3.91
N HIS A 159 15.50 5.30 -4.55
CA HIS A 159 14.59 6.35 -4.04
C HIS A 159 13.15 6.17 -4.50
N SER A 160 12.94 5.49 -5.63
CA SER A 160 11.62 5.24 -6.18
C SER A 160 11.47 3.83 -6.74
N LEU A 161 10.23 3.35 -6.76
CA LEU A 161 9.86 2.04 -7.26
C LEU A 161 8.57 2.16 -8.07
N ARG A 162 8.58 1.67 -9.31
CA ARG A 162 7.35 1.49 -10.09
C ARG A 162 6.81 0.10 -9.80
N ILE A 163 5.56 0.01 -9.34
CA ILE A 163 4.91 -1.25 -8.96
C ILE A 163 3.73 -1.48 -9.90
N LYS A 164 3.50 -2.74 -10.27
CA LYS A 164 2.39 -3.15 -11.13
C LYS A 164 1.65 -4.34 -10.56
N PHE A 165 0.34 -4.22 -10.51
CA PHE A 165 -0.60 -5.31 -10.34
C PHE A 165 -1.22 -5.68 -11.68
N GLU A 166 -1.21 -6.96 -12.01
CA GLU A 166 -1.77 -7.46 -13.27
C GLU A 166 -2.59 -8.72 -13.02
N ARG A 167 -3.82 -8.75 -13.54
CA ARG A 167 -4.69 -9.92 -13.45
C ARG A 167 -4.38 -10.90 -14.59
N VAL A 168 -4.06 -12.14 -14.22
CA VAL A 168 -3.94 -13.26 -15.16
C VAL A 168 -4.89 -14.36 -14.72
N GLY A 169 -6.03 -14.47 -15.40
CA GLY A 169 -7.12 -15.37 -15.02
C GLY A 169 -7.68 -15.04 -13.64
N HIS A 170 -7.49 -15.95 -12.67
CA HIS A 170 -7.87 -15.74 -11.27
C HIS A 170 -6.72 -15.31 -10.37
N SER A 171 -5.50 -15.21 -10.90
CA SER A 171 -4.31 -14.83 -10.15
C SER A 171 -4.02 -13.33 -10.26
N LEU A 172 -3.42 -12.77 -9.21
CA LEU A 172 -2.83 -11.45 -9.22
C LEU A 172 -1.31 -11.59 -9.35
N MET A 173 -0.73 -11.03 -10.40
CA MET A 173 0.71 -10.88 -10.55
C MET A 173 1.15 -9.55 -9.93
N VAL A 174 2.24 -9.58 -9.17
CA VAL A 174 2.88 -8.41 -8.60
C VAL A 174 4.26 -8.26 -9.23
N TRP A 175 4.48 -7.13 -9.89
CA TRP A 175 5.72 -6.78 -10.56
C TRP A 175 6.26 -5.47 -10.01
N TYR A 176 7.57 -5.27 -10.16
CA TYR A 176 8.22 -4.00 -9.86
C TYR A 176 9.34 -3.69 -10.86
N GLN A 177 9.65 -2.42 -10.99
CA GLN A 177 10.74 -1.89 -11.78
C GLN A 177 11.42 -0.78 -10.99
N ILE A 178 12.74 -0.68 -11.07
CA ILE A 178 13.51 0.41 -10.48
C ILE A 178 13.75 1.44 -11.58
N PRO A 179 13.08 2.61 -11.57
CA PRO A 179 13.11 3.56 -12.68
C PRO A 179 14.52 3.98 -13.08
N THR A 180 15.39 4.24 -12.10
CA THR A 180 16.79 4.66 -12.31
C THR A 180 17.67 3.63 -13.02
N LEU A 181 17.30 2.35 -12.99
CA LEU A 181 18.02 1.26 -13.66
C LEU A 181 17.44 0.92 -15.03
N SER A 182 16.28 1.50 -15.36
CA SER A 182 15.58 1.28 -16.62
C SER A 182 15.83 2.29 -17.77
N PRO A 183 16.61 3.40 -17.66
CA PRO A 183 16.74 4.38 -18.75
C PRO A 183 17.49 3.84 -19.99
N PHE A 184 18.08 2.64 -19.89
CA PHE A 184 18.81 1.99 -20.98
C PHE A 184 17.91 1.13 -21.89
N ALA A 185 16.65 0.90 -21.53
CA ALA A 185 15.72 0.10 -22.32
C ALA A 185 15.14 0.91 -23.49
N ARG A 186 15.79 0.87 -24.66
CA ARG A 186 15.39 1.62 -25.88
C ARG A 186 14.59 0.82 -26.90
N THR A 187 14.32 -0.46 -26.66
CA THR A 187 13.53 -1.32 -27.55
C THR A 187 12.27 -1.82 -26.83
N PRO A 188 11.15 -2.09 -27.53
CA PRO A 188 9.92 -2.58 -26.89
C PRO A 188 10.14 -3.85 -26.04
N GLY A 189 10.98 -4.77 -26.52
CA GLY A 189 11.37 -5.97 -25.77
C GLY A 189 12.23 -5.67 -24.53
N ALA A 190 13.12 -4.67 -24.61
CA ALA A 190 13.91 -4.24 -23.47
C ALA A 190 13.03 -3.57 -22.40
N VAL A 191 12.05 -2.74 -22.80
CA VAL A 191 11.09 -2.10 -21.87
C VAL A 191 10.27 -3.17 -21.14
N GLY A 192 9.75 -4.17 -21.86
CA GLY A 192 9.04 -5.30 -21.24
C GLY A 192 9.91 -6.14 -20.29
N SER A 193 11.22 -6.27 -20.56
CA SER A 193 12.17 -7.01 -19.72
C SER A 193 12.60 -6.29 -18.44
N THR A 194 12.22 -5.02 -18.25
CA THR A 194 12.61 -4.24 -17.05
C THR A 194 11.78 -4.58 -15.81
N TRP A 195 10.60 -5.19 -15.99
CA TRP A 195 9.75 -5.65 -14.90
C TRP A 195 10.29 -6.92 -14.26
N LYS A 196 10.50 -6.89 -12.95
CA LYS A 196 10.84 -8.04 -12.12
C LYS A 196 9.58 -8.56 -11.44
N LYS A 197 9.39 -9.89 -11.46
CA LYS A 197 8.27 -10.52 -10.74
C LYS A 197 8.59 -10.54 -9.25
N LEU A 198 7.73 -9.95 -8.42
CA LEU A 198 7.82 -10.05 -6.96
C LEU A 198 7.05 -11.26 -6.45
N ARG A 199 5.79 -11.38 -6.87
CA ARG A 199 4.86 -12.36 -6.30
C ARG A 199 3.78 -12.74 -7.29
N GLU A 200 3.29 -13.97 -7.17
CA GLU A 200 2.03 -14.41 -7.74
C GLU A 200 1.10 -14.83 -6.61
N VAL A 201 -0.09 -14.24 -6.57
CA VAL A 201 -1.14 -14.59 -5.61
C VAL A 201 -2.23 -15.35 -6.37
N THR A 202 -2.17 -16.67 -6.31
CA THR A 202 -3.12 -17.54 -7.00
C THR A 202 -4.52 -17.41 -6.40
N TRP A 203 -5.55 -17.49 -7.25
CA TRP A 203 -6.97 -17.50 -6.86
C TRP A 203 -7.47 -16.22 -6.16
N PHE A 204 -6.71 -15.13 -6.22
CA PHE A 204 -7.10 -13.85 -5.65
C PHE A 204 -8.45 -13.34 -6.17
N PHE A 205 -8.73 -13.51 -7.46
CA PHE A 205 -10.02 -13.08 -8.06
C PHE A 205 -11.07 -14.18 -8.12
N TYR A 206 -10.80 -15.39 -7.62
CA TYR A 206 -11.78 -16.48 -7.65
C TYR A 206 -12.98 -16.17 -6.74
N GLY A 207 -14.19 -16.29 -7.30
CA GLY A 207 -15.45 -16.06 -6.60
C GLY A 207 -15.73 -14.59 -6.26
N VAL A 208 -15.06 -13.65 -6.95
CA VAL A 208 -15.22 -12.20 -6.74
C VAL A 208 -15.90 -11.61 -7.97
N GLU A 209 -17.02 -10.93 -7.78
CA GLU A 209 -17.64 -10.13 -8.84
C GLU A 209 -16.76 -8.91 -9.14
N ASP A 210 -16.57 -8.55 -10.41
CA ASP A 210 -15.64 -7.49 -10.80
C ASP A 210 -15.97 -6.13 -10.14
N LYS A 211 -17.26 -5.82 -9.94
CA LYS A 211 -17.73 -4.63 -9.23
C LYS A 211 -17.37 -4.57 -7.74
N CYS A 212 -16.82 -5.66 -7.21
CA CYS A 212 -16.34 -5.80 -5.85
C CYS A 212 -14.80 -5.73 -5.78
N VAL A 213 -14.14 -5.27 -6.84
CA VAL A 213 -12.70 -5.00 -6.83
C VAL A 213 -12.47 -3.51 -6.62
N HIS A 214 -11.59 -3.19 -5.67
CA HIS A 214 -11.20 -1.82 -5.35
C HIS A 214 -9.69 -1.71 -5.43
N VAL A 215 -9.18 -0.74 -6.18
CA VAL A 215 -7.73 -0.58 -6.41
C VAL A 215 -7.34 0.84 -6.03
N GLY A 216 -6.17 0.98 -5.43
CA GLY A 216 -5.72 2.27 -4.92
C GLY A 216 -4.29 2.25 -4.43
N VAL A 217 -3.93 3.29 -3.72
CA VAL A 217 -2.62 3.46 -3.09
C VAL A 217 -2.77 3.63 -1.59
N TYR A 218 -1.68 3.36 -0.86
CA TYR A 218 -1.64 3.48 0.59
C TYR A 218 -0.28 4.01 1.06
N ALA A 219 -0.29 4.63 2.23
CA ALA A 219 0.89 4.95 3.02
C ALA A 219 0.69 4.46 4.46
N SER A 220 1.74 4.04 5.13
CA SER A 220 1.66 3.64 6.54
C SER A 220 2.98 3.83 7.27
N ARG A 221 2.87 4.31 8.52
CA ARG A 221 3.93 4.42 9.52
C ARG A 221 3.46 3.67 10.78
N PRO A 222 3.73 2.35 10.88
CA PRO A 222 3.33 1.55 12.03
C PRO A 222 4.07 1.93 13.31
N ALA A 223 5.30 2.45 13.18
CA ALA A 223 6.10 2.89 14.33
C ALA A 223 5.37 3.97 15.14
N ASN A 224 5.43 3.83 16.47
CA ASN A 224 4.84 4.75 17.44
C ASN A 224 5.90 5.53 18.20
N ILE A 225 6.95 5.95 17.52
CA ILE A 225 8.11 6.60 18.11
C ILE A 225 8.35 7.89 17.35
N SER A 226 8.57 9.00 18.08
CA SER A 226 8.91 10.28 17.45
C SER A 226 10.17 10.15 16.61
N ARG A 227 10.22 10.82 15.46
CA ARG A 227 11.40 10.85 14.57
C ARG A 227 12.67 11.26 15.32
N ASN A 228 12.54 12.16 16.29
CA ASN A 228 13.66 12.67 17.09
C ASN A 228 14.27 11.62 18.04
N SER A 229 13.59 10.51 18.29
CA SER A 229 14.08 9.42 19.14
C SER A 229 14.50 8.16 18.36
N THR A 230 14.64 8.23 17.04
CA THR A 230 15.08 7.10 16.19
C THR A 230 16.55 7.19 15.77
N MET A 231 17.12 6.07 15.31
CA MET A 231 18.49 6.04 14.77
C MET A 231 18.66 6.93 13.53
N TRP A 232 17.58 7.22 12.79
CA TRP A 232 17.59 8.19 11.69
C TRP A 232 18.03 9.58 12.18
N ALA A 233 17.49 10.07 13.30
CA ALA A 233 17.85 11.39 13.84
C ALA A 233 19.30 11.41 14.36
N VAL A 234 19.78 10.28 14.88
CA VAL A 234 21.18 10.10 15.31
C VAL A 234 22.14 10.13 14.11
N MET A 235 21.76 9.54 12.97
CA MET A 235 22.58 9.49 11.76
C MET A 235 22.58 10.81 10.97
N ASN A 236 21.47 11.54 10.96
CA ASN A 236 21.31 12.76 10.15
C ASN A 236 21.46 14.07 10.96
N GLY A 237 21.60 13.99 12.28
CA GLY A 237 21.79 15.12 13.18
C GLY A 237 20.55 16.01 13.35
N PRO A 238 20.53 16.90 14.36
CA PRO A 238 19.48 17.91 14.45
C PRO A 238 19.69 18.92 13.31
N MET A 239 18.73 18.99 12.38
CA MET A 239 18.62 20.09 11.42
C MET A 239 18.42 21.40 12.19
N LEU A 240 19.53 22.07 12.54
CA LEU A 240 19.52 23.38 13.15
C LEU A 240 19.19 24.41 12.06
N GLY A 241 17.92 24.48 11.63
CA GLY A 241 17.54 25.44 10.59
C GLY A 241 16.22 25.19 9.87
N SER A 242 15.12 24.96 10.58
CA SER A 242 13.81 25.37 10.04
C SER A 242 12.87 25.74 11.17
N SER A 243 12.71 27.03 11.38
CA SER A 243 11.60 27.60 12.14
C SER A 243 10.32 27.50 11.30
N ALA A 244 9.85 26.27 11.04
CA ALA A 244 8.57 26.02 10.40
C ALA A 244 7.64 25.35 11.41
N MET A 245 6.62 26.11 11.81
CA MET A 245 5.36 25.70 12.46
C MET A 245 5.37 24.31 13.15
N ALA A 246 5.59 24.34 14.47
CA ALA A 246 5.29 23.24 15.37
C ALA A 246 3.81 22.82 15.20
N GLY A 247 3.57 21.73 14.46
CA GLY A 247 2.24 21.18 14.26
C GLY A 247 2.06 20.21 13.09
N SER A 248 2.99 20.13 12.11
CA SER A 248 2.76 19.37 10.86
C SER A 248 3.86 18.37 10.44
N GLU A 249 4.89 18.10 11.24
CA GLU A 249 6.13 17.46 10.75
C GLU A 249 6.37 15.98 11.13
N GLU A 250 5.41 15.25 11.70
CA GLU A 250 5.70 13.89 12.24
C GLU A 250 5.25 12.69 11.37
N GLY A 251 4.59 12.95 10.24
CA GLY A 251 4.08 11.89 9.35
C GLY A 251 5.05 11.49 8.23
N LEU A 252 4.98 10.25 7.78
CA LEU A 252 5.63 9.78 6.55
C LEU A 252 4.87 10.38 5.36
N VAL A 253 5.55 11.15 4.52
CA VAL A 253 4.98 11.66 3.27
C VAL A 253 5.41 10.73 2.14
N VAL A 254 4.43 10.09 1.50
CA VAL A 254 4.65 9.22 0.34
C VAL A 254 4.10 9.92 -0.90
N GLU A 255 4.92 9.98 -1.93
CA GLU A 255 4.59 10.55 -3.23
C GLU A 255 4.15 9.42 -4.19
N PHE A 256 3.13 9.71 -4.98
CA PHE A 256 2.58 8.82 -5.99
C PHE A 256 2.57 9.51 -7.33
N GLU A 257 3.21 8.89 -8.32
CA GLU A 257 3.34 9.36 -9.70
C GLU A 257 2.80 8.32 -10.67
N ASP A 258 2.33 8.76 -11.83
CA ASP A 258 1.91 7.89 -12.94
C ASP A 258 0.88 6.82 -12.53
N LEU A 259 -0.07 7.15 -11.64
CA LEU A 259 -1.11 6.20 -11.25
C LEU A 259 -2.01 5.89 -12.47
N GLU A 260 -2.01 4.64 -12.89
CA GLU A 260 -2.88 4.15 -13.96
C GLU A 260 -3.65 2.91 -13.50
N ILE A 261 -4.94 2.80 -13.84
CA ILE A 261 -5.82 1.70 -13.46
C ILE A 261 -6.72 1.36 -14.65
N TYR A 262 -6.74 0.08 -15.05
CA TYR A 262 -7.50 -0.44 -16.19
C TYR A 262 -8.29 -1.69 -15.82
#